data_AF-A0A8H3DEC7-F1
#
_entry.id   AF-A0A8H3DEC7-F1
#
_cell.length_a   1.000
_cell.length_b   1.000
_cell.length_c   1.000
_cell.angle_alpha   90.00
_cell.angle_beta   90.00
_cell.angle_gamma   90.00
#
_symmetry.space_group_name_H-M   'P 1'
#
loop_
_entity.id
_entity.type
_entity.pdbx_description
1 polymer ?
#
loop_
_entity_poly.entity_id
_entity_poly.type
_entity_poly.pdbx_seq_one_letter_code
_entity_poly.pdbx_strand_id
1 'polypeptide(L)'
;IAPLNESSTYYDDLVYTHMNLNPLIHWTGLFLPWHRTYLHEWTNIIRKECGYTGVVPSWEKDSSDFLGSSIWDTDPEYGLGGFSEDASDDYTVHTGALDIDVAYPVPHKLRRRYTPFPFRGNPNRSAVSTFTPAEVQVLLNKTDYVSFQGYFEARVSMHSAIHLMMGGDMGTICPAGTSGTANCPAELSATFSAN
;
A
#
# COMPACT_ATOMS: atom_id res chain seq x y z
N ILE A 1 -12.33 1.62 14.17
CA ILE A 1 -11.27 0.67 13.78
C ILE A 1 -11.66 -0.71 14.29
N ALA A 2 -11.30 -1.78 13.58
CA ALA A 2 -11.49 -3.16 14.06
C ALA A 2 -10.85 -3.34 15.46
N PRO A 3 -11.37 -4.23 16.33
CA PRO A 3 -10.76 -4.49 17.64
C PRO A 3 -9.40 -5.20 17.51
N LEU A 4 -8.56 -5.11 18.54
CA LEU A 4 -7.31 -5.86 18.58
C LEU A 4 -7.59 -7.38 18.44
N ASN A 5 -6.80 -8.08 17.64
CA ASN A 5 -6.94 -9.52 17.39
C ASN A 5 -5.78 -10.25 18.08
N GLU A 6 -6.05 -11.08 19.09
CA GLU A 6 -5.01 -11.77 19.87
C GLU A 6 -4.22 -12.82 19.06
N SER A 7 -4.73 -13.22 17.90
CA SER A 7 -4.06 -14.12 16.97
C SER A 7 -3.25 -13.38 15.90
N SER A 8 -3.09 -12.06 16.00
CA SER A 8 -2.38 -11.24 15.02
C SER A 8 -0.86 -11.41 15.11
N THR A 9 -0.18 -11.09 14.02
CA THR A 9 1.29 -11.13 13.92
C THR A 9 1.90 -9.76 14.22
N TYR A 10 3.23 -9.69 14.38
CA TYR A 10 3.94 -8.40 14.43
C TYR A 10 3.73 -7.54 13.18
N TYR A 11 3.49 -8.16 12.02
CA TYR A 11 3.14 -7.43 10.81
C TYR A 11 1.78 -6.75 10.96
N ASP A 12 0.80 -7.45 11.53
CA ASP A 12 -0.54 -6.91 11.76
C ASP A 12 -0.55 -5.77 12.78
N ASP A 13 0.34 -5.76 13.78
CA ASP A 13 0.48 -4.63 14.72
C ASP A 13 0.87 -3.34 14.00
N LEU A 14 1.74 -3.45 12.99
CA LEU A 14 2.15 -2.31 12.17
C LEU A 14 0.99 -1.83 11.29
N VAL A 15 0.26 -2.76 10.65
CA VAL A 15 -0.96 -2.47 9.89
C VAL A 15 -1.98 -1.76 10.78
N TYR A 16 -2.26 -2.30 11.97
CA TYR A 16 -3.19 -1.73 12.93
C TYR A 16 -2.80 -0.31 13.34
N THR A 17 -1.52 -0.09 13.62
CA THR A 17 -1.00 1.23 13.98
C THR A 17 -1.22 2.24 12.86
N HIS A 18 -0.91 1.85 11.62
CA HIS A 18 -1.15 2.67 10.43
C HIS A 18 -2.64 3.00 10.24
N MET A 19 -3.51 2.00 10.37
CA MET A 19 -4.97 2.17 10.32
C MET A 19 -5.49 3.15 11.38
N ASN A 20 -5.05 2.98 12.62
CA ASN A 20 -5.55 3.76 13.75
C ASN A 20 -5.13 5.22 13.67
N LEU A 21 -3.90 5.46 13.19
CA LEU A 21 -3.33 6.78 13.09
C LEU A 21 -3.56 7.46 11.74
N ASN A 22 -4.23 6.79 10.79
CA ASN A 22 -4.46 7.31 9.43
C ASN A 22 -4.91 8.79 9.39
N PRO A 23 -5.88 9.26 10.19
CA PRO A 23 -6.32 10.68 10.19
C PRO A 23 -5.28 11.68 10.72
N LEU A 24 -4.25 11.20 11.41
CA LEU A 24 -3.17 12.00 11.99
C LEU A 24 -1.92 11.99 11.11
N ILE A 25 -1.75 10.95 10.28
CA ILE A 25 -0.53 10.71 9.51
C ILE A 25 -0.72 10.97 8.02
N HIS A 26 -1.96 11.11 7.52
CA HIS A 26 -2.23 11.50 6.13
C HIS A 26 -2.83 12.90 6.05
N TRP A 27 -2.45 13.63 5.00
CA TRP A 27 -2.79 15.05 4.77
C TRP A 27 -2.43 15.98 5.92
N THR A 28 -1.42 15.59 6.70
CA THR A 28 -0.90 16.40 7.81
C THR A 28 0.59 16.65 7.62
N GLY A 29 1.14 17.58 8.40
CA GLY A 29 2.59 17.79 8.45
C GLY A 29 3.38 16.57 8.92
N LEU A 30 2.73 15.53 9.45
CA LEU A 30 3.38 14.30 9.91
C LEU A 30 3.58 13.26 8.82
N PHE A 31 2.97 13.40 7.64
CA PHE A 31 3.01 12.38 6.59
C PHE A 31 4.41 11.83 6.29
N LEU A 32 5.33 12.68 5.81
CA LEU A 32 6.68 12.26 5.47
C LEU A 32 7.50 11.76 6.69
N PRO A 33 7.58 12.49 7.83
CA PRO A 33 8.38 12.04 8.96
C PRO A 33 7.81 10.78 9.64
N TRP A 34 6.48 10.65 9.74
CA TRP A 34 5.87 9.47 10.35
C TRP A 34 6.13 8.22 9.52
N HIS A 35 5.95 8.27 8.19
CA HIS A 35 6.23 7.12 7.32
C HIS A 35 7.71 6.73 7.30
N ARG A 36 8.62 7.71 7.42
CA ARG A 36 10.05 7.43 7.59
C ARG A 36 10.33 6.66 8.88
N THR A 37 9.75 7.09 10.00
CA THR A 37 9.88 6.37 11.28
C THR A 37 9.23 5.00 11.23
N TYR A 38 8.06 4.88 10.60
CA TYR A 38 7.36 3.60 10.43
C TYR A 38 8.21 2.56 9.70
N LEU A 39 8.83 2.94 8.57
CA LEU A 39 9.77 2.07 7.85
C LEU A 39 11.03 1.77 8.67
N HIS A 40 11.54 2.74 9.43
CA HIS A 40 12.69 2.54 10.32
C HIS A 40 12.38 1.49 11.39
N GLU A 41 11.22 1.58 12.05
CA GLU A 41 10.83 0.62 13.08
C GLU A 41 10.51 -0.75 12.50
N TRP A 42 9.82 -0.83 11.34
CA TRP A 42 9.67 -2.11 10.63
C TRP A 42 11.01 -2.77 10.35
N THR A 43 12.01 -1.98 9.89
CA THR A 43 13.38 -2.48 9.67
C THR A 43 14.02 -3.01 10.95
N ASN A 44 13.86 -2.27 12.06
CA ASN A 44 14.40 -2.69 13.35
C ASN A 44 13.75 -3.99 13.85
N ILE A 45 12.44 -4.14 13.65
CA ILE A 45 11.68 -5.36 14.00
C ILE A 45 12.22 -6.55 13.21
N ILE A 46 12.29 -6.49 11.88
CA ILE A 46 12.77 -7.64 11.09
C ILE A 46 14.25 -7.97 11.34
N ARG A 47 15.06 -6.97 11.72
CA ARG A 47 16.45 -7.19 12.17
C ARG A 47 16.49 -7.95 13.49
N LYS A 48 15.70 -7.50 14.47
CA LYS A 48 15.71 -8.03 15.83
C LYS A 48 15.02 -9.39 15.94
N GLU A 49 13.84 -9.53 15.35
CA GLU A 49 12.98 -10.70 15.52
C GLU A 49 13.24 -11.77 14.45
N CYS A 50 13.75 -11.40 13.27
CA CYS A 50 13.96 -12.32 12.15
C CYS A 50 15.43 -12.43 11.71
N GLY A 51 16.36 -11.70 12.34
CA GLY A 51 17.78 -11.76 12.01
C GLY A 51 18.13 -11.16 10.64
N TYR A 52 17.27 -10.32 10.07
CA TYR A 52 17.56 -9.66 8.79
C TYR A 52 18.82 -8.80 8.92
N THR A 53 19.77 -8.93 8.00
CA THR A 53 21.02 -8.14 8.01
C THR A 53 21.16 -7.21 6.81
N GLY A 54 20.19 -7.26 5.89
CA GLY A 54 20.21 -6.51 4.66
C GLY A 54 19.82 -5.04 4.80
N VAL A 55 19.76 -4.39 3.64
CA VAL A 55 19.24 -3.04 3.45
C VAL A 55 17.82 -3.16 2.90
N VAL A 56 16.88 -2.41 3.48
CA VAL A 56 15.51 -2.36 2.97
C VAL A 56 15.52 -1.88 1.52
N PRO A 57 14.97 -2.67 0.58
CA PRO A 57 14.97 -2.29 -0.83
C PRO A 57 14.06 -1.07 -1.05
N SER A 58 14.48 -0.18 -1.95
CA SER A 58 13.60 0.82 -2.55
C SER A 58 13.06 0.29 -3.87
N TRP A 59 11.80 0.62 -4.16
CA TRP A 59 11.20 0.39 -5.47
C TRP A 59 11.20 1.70 -6.24
N GLU A 60 11.85 1.72 -7.40
CA GLU A 60 12.00 2.91 -8.22
C GLU A 60 11.69 2.63 -9.69
N LYS A 61 10.98 3.58 -10.33
CA LYS A 61 11.01 3.85 -11.78
C LYS A 61 10.34 2.83 -12.73
N ASP A 62 9.31 2.13 -12.31
CA ASP A 62 8.54 1.25 -13.22
C ASP A 62 7.32 1.93 -13.86
N SER A 63 7.30 3.26 -13.99
CA SER A 63 6.17 3.96 -14.62
C SER A 63 6.01 3.63 -16.10
N SER A 64 7.08 3.22 -16.79
CA SER A 64 7.04 2.86 -18.21
C SER A 64 6.53 1.44 -18.46
N ASP A 65 6.78 0.54 -17.50
CA ASP A 65 6.31 -0.85 -17.54
C ASP A 65 6.08 -1.34 -16.11
N PHE A 66 4.92 -1.01 -15.56
CA PHE A 66 4.59 -1.30 -14.17
C PHE A 66 4.44 -2.80 -13.92
N LEU A 67 3.75 -3.51 -14.82
CA LEU A 67 3.49 -4.95 -14.68
C LEU A 67 4.73 -5.79 -14.98
N GLY A 68 5.67 -5.29 -15.79
CA GLY A 68 6.96 -5.92 -16.04
C GLY A 68 8.02 -5.69 -14.96
N SER A 69 7.70 -4.96 -13.88
CA SER A 69 8.62 -4.73 -12.77
C SER A 69 9.06 -6.04 -12.10
N SER A 70 10.35 -6.12 -11.76
CA SER A 70 10.90 -7.25 -11.00
C SER A 70 10.34 -7.37 -9.59
N ILE A 71 9.64 -6.36 -9.06
CA ILE A 71 8.98 -6.46 -7.76
C ILE A 71 7.85 -7.49 -7.78
N TRP A 72 7.28 -7.78 -8.95
CA TRP A 72 6.22 -8.78 -9.15
C TRP A 72 6.75 -10.17 -9.47
N ASP A 73 8.02 -10.45 -9.13
CA ASP A 73 8.62 -11.77 -9.31
C ASP A 73 7.75 -12.85 -8.64
N THR A 74 7.43 -13.89 -9.41
CA THR A 74 6.56 -14.99 -9.03
C THR A 74 7.33 -16.18 -8.48
N ASP A 75 8.66 -16.08 -8.37
CA ASP A 75 9.50 -17.14 -7.80
C ASP A 75 9.04 -17.50 -6.37
N PRO A 76 8.77 -18.78 -6.10
CA PRO A 76 8.19 -19.22 -4.83
C PRO A 76 9.13 -19.14 -3.62
N GLU A 77 10.42 -18.88 -3.80
CA GLU A 77 11.41 -18.79 -2.72
C GLU A 77 11.80 -17.34 -2.38
N TYR A 78 11.83 -16.44 -3.36
CA TYR A 78 12.26 -15.03 -3.13
C TYR A 78 11.37 -13.96 -3.76
N GLY A 79 10.41 -14.32 -4.62
CA GLY A 79 9.51 -13.37 -5.26
C GLY A 79 8.46 -12.78 -4.31
N LEU A 80 8.01 -11.55 -4.54
CA LEU A 80 6.94 -10.93 -3.75
C LEU A 80 5.54 -11.21 -4.29
N GLY A 81 5.43 -11.95 -5.40
CA GLY A 81 4.18 -12.33 -6.02
C GLY A 81 3.58 -11.26 -6.93
N GLY A 82 2.85 -11.70 -7.94
CA GLY A 82 2.17 -10.83 -8.90
C GLY A 82 0.77 -10.40 -8.47
N PHE A 83 -0.03 -10.07 -9.48
CA PHE A 83 -1.46 -9.75 -9.36
C PHE A 83 -2.33 -10.99 -9.61
N SER A 84 -3.56 -10.97 -9.11
CA SER A 84 -4.57 -11.99 -9.37
C SER A 84 -5.76 -11.38 -10.11
N GLU A 85 -6.34 -12.17 -11.03
CA GLU A 85 -7.59 -11.88 -11.73
C GLU A 85 -8.72 -12.81 -11.29
N ASP A 86 -8.47 -13.70 -10.31
CA ASP A 86 -9.46 -14.65 -9.82
C ASP A 86 -10.42 -13.95 -8.84
N ALA A 87 -11.58 -13.54 -9.34
CA ALA A 87 -12.60 -12.93 -8.48
C ALA A 87 -13.27 -13.94 -7.53
N SER A 88 -13.12 -15.25 -7.75
CA SER A 88 -13.78 -16.28 -6.94
C SER A 88 -13.13 -16.47 -5.56
N ASP A 89 -11.87 -16.05 -5.42
CA ASP A 89 -11.12 -16.06 -4.16
C ASP A 89 -10.73 -14.66 -3.67
N ASP A 90 -11.47 -13.64 -4.15
CA ASP A 90 -11.23 -12.24 -3.82
C ASP A 90 -9.85 -11.72 -4.25
N TYR A 91 -9.34 -12.17 -5.40
CA TYR A 91 -8.06 -11.74 -5.99
C TYR A 91 -6.87 -12.03 -5.07
N THR A 92 -6.89 -13.20 -4.42
CA THR A 92 -5.82 -13.66 -3.54
C THR A 92 -4.53 -13.85 -4.34
N VAL A 93 -3.39 -13.46 -3.76
CA VAL A 93 -2.07 -13.68 -4.35
C VAL A 93 -1.64 -15.13 -4.15
N HIS A 94 -1.36 -15.85 -5.24
CA HIS A 94 -0.94 -17.27 -5.25
C HIS A 94 0.46 -17.51 -5.82
N THR A 95 1.22 -16.45 -6.04
CA THR A 95 2.54 -16.51 -6.66
C THR A 95 3.56 -15.81 -5.77
N GLY A 96 4.85 -16.12 -5.95
CA GLY A 96 5.89 -15.60 -5.08
C GLY A 96 6.02 -16.39 -3.76
N ALA A 97 7.00 -16.00 -2.96
CA ALA A 97 7.23 -16.51 -1.62
C ALA A 97 6.35 -15.84 -0.55
N LEU A 98 5.70 -14.72 -0.90
CA LEU A 98 4.85 -13.96 0.02
C LEU A 98 3.46 -14.61 0.13
N ASP A 99 3.35 -15.63 0.98
CA ASP A 99 2.09 -16.21 1.44
C ASP A 99 1.81 -15.78 2.88
N ILE A 100 0.98 -14.75 3.04
CA ILE A 100 0.64 -14.19 4.35
C ILE A 100 -0.87 -14.14 4.56
N ASP A 101 -1.26 -14.46 5.79
CA ASP A 101 -2.59 -14.17 6.34
C ASP A 101 -2.53 -12.82 7.05
N VAL A 102 -3.48 -11.93 6.75
CA VAL A 102 -3.60 -10.61 7.37
C VAL A 102 -4.80 -10.57 8.30
N ALA A 103 -4.65 -10.01 9.49
CA ALA A 103 -5.69 -9.98 10.51
C ALA A 103 -6.68 -8.83 10.33
N TYR A 104 -6.27 -7.75 9.66
CA TYR A 104 -7.02 -6.49 9.55
C TYR A 104 -7.42 -6.16 8.11
N PRO A 105 -8.62 -5.58 7.89
CA PRO A 105 -9.62 -5.19 8.89
C PRO A 105 -10.47 -6.38 9.36
N VAL A 106 -10.40 -7.47 8.61
CA VAL A 106 -11.05 -8.76 8.80
C VAL A 106 -10.00 -9.79 8.40
N PRO A 107 -9.89 -10.96 9.05
CA PRO A 107 -8.93 -11.98 8.66
C PRO A 107 -9.14 -12.49 7.22
N HIS A 108 -8.09 -12.47 6.40
CA HIS A 108 -8.08 -12.98 5.01
C HIS A 108 -6.64 -13.18 4.48
N LYS A 109 -6.49 -13.72 3.27
CA LYS A 109 -5.19 -13.79 2.56
C LYS A 109 -4.88 -12.47 1.85
N LEU A 110 -3.61 -12.17 1.61
CA LEU A 110 -3.19 -10.98 0.86
C LEU A 110 -3.81 -10.94 -0.55
N ARG A 111 -4.35 -9.77 -0.93
CA ARG A 111 -5.03 -9.56 -2.22
C ARG A 111 -4.36 -8.46 -3.04
N ARG A 112 -4.20 -8.70 -4.35
CA ARG A 112 -3.72 -7.70 -5.31
C ARG A 112 -4.46 -7.81 -6.62
N ARG A 113 -4.98 -6.68 -7.09
CA ARG A 113 -5.72 -6.57 -8.35
C ARG A 113 -5.35 -5.30 -9.09
N TYR A 114 -4.64 -5.44 -10.21
CA TYR A 114 -4.15 -4.29 -10.93
C TYR A 114 -5.28 -3.38 -11.43
N THR A 115 -5.24 -2.10 -11.04
CA THR A 115 -6.26 -1.10 -11.34
C THR A 115 -5.64 0.13 -12.00
N PRO A 116 -5.44 0.14 -13.33
CA PRO A 116 -4.67 1.20 -14.03
C PRO A 116 -5.30 2.59 -14.00
N PHE A 117 -6.60 2.70 -13.75
CA PHE A 117 -7.36 3.96 -13.69
C PHE A 117 -8.19 4.05 -12.39
N PRO A 118 -7.54 4.22 -11.22
CA PRO A 118 -8.23 4.04 -9.95
C PRO A 118 -8.97 5.30 -9.43
N PHE A 119 -8.78 6.46 -10.06
CA PHE A 119 -9.27 7.73 -9.52
C PHE A 119 -10.74 7.98 -9.86
N ARG A 120 -11.65 7.77 -8.89
CA ARG A 120 -13.10 8.00 -9.09
C ARG A 120 -13.45 9.40 -9.61
N GLY A 121 -12.74 10.43 -9.15
CA GLY A 121 -12.95 11.82 -9.59
C GLY A 121 -12.24 12.19 -10.89
N ASN A 122 -11.40 11.30 -11.43
CA ASN A 122 -10.65 11.51 -12.67
C ASN A 122 -10.42 10.17 -13.40
N PRO A 123 -11.49 9.53 -13.93
CA PRO A 123 -11.44 8.15 -14.41
C PRO A 123 -10.56 7.96 -15.66
N ASN A 124 -10.23 9.04 -16.37
CA ASN A 124 -9.34 8.98 -17.53
C ASN A 124 -7.87 9.16 -17.16
N ARG A 125 -7.54 9.50 -15.92
CA ARG A 125 -6.15 9.64 -15.46
C ARG A 125 -5.61 8.26 -15.09
N SER A 126 -4.59 7.82 -15.83
CA SER A 126 -3.87 6.59 -15.49
C SER A 126 -3.02 6.78 -14.22
N ALA A 127 -2.93 5.77 -13.37
CA ALA A 127 -2.08 5.76 -12.18
C ALA A 127 -0.60 5.96 -12.54
N VAL A 128 -0.08 5.25 -13.53
CA VAL A 128 1.35 5.34 -13.94
C VAL A 128 1.76 6.73 -14.42
N SER A 129 0.79 7.52 -14.90
CA SER A 129 1.04 8.88 -15.35
C SER A 129 1.35 9.88 -14.23
N THR A 130 1.17 9.52 -12.96
CA THR A 130 1.41 10.42 -11.82
C THR A 130 2.81 10.31 -11.21
N PHE A 131 3.60 9.29 -11.57
CA PHE A 131 4.96 9.06 -11.05
C PHE A 131 5.99 8.78 -12.15
N THR A 132 5.77 9.34 -13.33
CA THR A 132 6.80 9.33 -14.38
C THR A 132 8.05 10.10 -13.91
N PRO A 133 9.23 9.88 -14.51
CA PRO A 133 10.41 10.68 -14.20
C PRO A 133 10.16 12.19 -14.30
N ALA A 134 9.32 12.64 -15.24
CA ALA A 134 8.95 14.06 -15.37
C ALA A 134 8.12 14.55 -14.16
N GLU A 135 7.15 13.77 -13.69
CA GLU A 135 6.35 14.08 -12.50
C GLU A 135 7.21 14.12 -11.23
N VAL A 136 8.20 13.22 -11.12
CA VAL A 136 9.18 13.26 -10.03
C VAL A 136 10.01 14.54 -10.10
N GLN A 137 10.43 15.01 -11.28
CA GLN A 137 11.13 16.29 -11.40
C GLN A 137 10.23 17.48 -10.99
N VAL A 138 8.93 17.45 -11.29
CA VAL A 138 7.99 18.47 -10.83
C VAL A 138 7.91 18.49 -9.30
N LEU A 139 7.88 17.32 -8.65
CA LEU A 139 7.91 17.20 -7.19
C LEU A 139 9.23 17.74 -6.61
N LEU A 140 10.38 17.35 -7.17
CA LEU A 140 11.70 17.77 -6.69
C LEU A 140 11.95 19.28 -6.86
N ASN A 141 11.26 19.93 -7.78
CA ASN A 141 11.33 21.38 -8.00
C ASN A 141 10.43 22.20 -7.05
N LYS A 142 9.68 21.56 -6.14
CA LYS A 142 8.92 22.28 -5.10
C LYS A 142 9.88 22.91 -4.10
N THR A 143 9.63 24.17 -3.74
CA THR A 143 10.58 24.98 -2.96
C THR A 143 10.31 25.00 -1.46
N ASP A 144 9.18 24.45 -1.03
CA ASP A 144 8.76 24.40 0.37
C ASP A 144 8.09 23.07 0.70
N TYR A 145 8.08 22.73 1.98
CA TYR A 145 7.56 21.45 2.46
C TYR A 145 6.07 21.27 2.15
N VAL A 146 5.27 22.32 2.28
CA VAL A 146 3.81 22.24 2.11
C VAL A 146 3.46 21.96 0.65
N SER A 147 4.11 22.65 -0.29
CA SER A 147 3.91 22.40 -1.72
C SER A 147 4.49 21.06 -2.18
N PHE A 148 5.60 20.60 -1.57
CA PHE A 148 6.16 19.27 -1.81
C PHE A 148 5.21 18.16 -1.34
N GLN A 149 4.82 18.17 -0.06
CA GLN A 149 3.92 17.18 0.51
C GLN A 149 2.56 17.22 -0.19
N GLY A 150 2.00 18.41 -0.40
CA GLY A 150 0.71 18.58 -1.07
C GLY A 150 0.70 18.03 -2.50
N TYR A 151 1.81 18.10 -3.24
CA TYR A 151 1.94 17.47 -4.55
C TYR A 151 2.08 15.95 -4.45
N PHE A 152 2.84 15.49 -3.45
CA PHE A 152 3.17 14.08 -3.27
C PHE A 152 1.97 13.23 -2.83
N GLU A 153 1.13 13.79 -1.96
CA GLU A 153 0.05 13.08 -1.23
C GLU A 153 -1.36 13.49 -1.67
N ALA A 154 -1.51 14.29 -2.74
CA ALA A 154 -2.83 14.69 -3.22
C ALA A 154 -3.70 13.46 -3.55
N ARG A 155 -5.03 13.64 -3.57
CA ARG A 155 -5.98 12.56 -3.94
C ARG A 155 -5.66 11.91 -5.29
N VAL A 156 -5.18 12.69 -6.25
CA VAL A 156 -4.65 12.21 -7.54
C VAL A 156 -3.18 12.58 -7.60
N SER A 157 -2.32 11.71 -7.09
CA SER A 157 -0.87 11.93 -6.98
C SER A 157 -0.10 10.63 -7.17
N MET A 158 1.22 10.68 -7.05
CA MET A 158 2.06 9.48 -7.06
C MET A 158 1.84 8.59 -5.83
N HIS A 159 1.70 9.16 -4.63
CA HIS A 159 1.46 8.36 -3.43
C HIS A 159 0.13 7.60 -3.53
N SER A 160 -0.96 8.32 -3.84
CA SER A 160 -2.28 7.69 -3.98
C SER A 160 -2.36 6.73 -5.16
N ALA A 161 -1.67 7.03 -6.28
CA ALA A 161 -1.63 6.14 -7.44
C ALA A 161 -1.07 4.76 -7.10
N ILE A 162 0.07 4.70 -6.40
CA ILE A 162 0.77 3.45 -6.12
C ILE A 162 -0.11 2.54 -5.26
N HIS A 163 -0.69 3.07 -4.18
CA HIS A 163 -1.66 2.34 -3.36
C HIS A 163 -2.85 1.86 -4.19
N LEU A 164 -3.57 2.79 -4.82
CA LEU A 164 -4.84 2.47 -5.44
C LEU A 164 -4.72 1.56 -6.67
N MET A 165 -3.64 1.66 -7.44
CA MET A 165 -3.46 0.79 -8.60
C MET A 165 -3.09 -0.65 -8.22
N MET A 166 -2.52 -0.87 -7.03
CA MET A 166 -2.26 -2.23 -6.57
C MET A 166 -3.56 -3.01 -6.32
N GLY A 167 -4.68 -2.30 -6.09
CA GLY A 167 -5.98 -2.89 -5.76
C GLY A 167 -5.92 -3.76 -4.52
N GLY A 168 -6.94 -4.59 -4.32
CA GLY A 168 -7.04 -5.45 -3.14
C GLY A 168 -6.82 -4.67 -1.85
N ASP A 169 -5.86 -5.14 -1.05
CA ASP A 169 -5.55 -4.53 0.25
C ASP A 169 -5.00 -3.12 0.12
N MET A 170 -3.90 -2.93 -0.62
CA MET A 170 -3.29 -1.61 -0.84
C MET A 170 -4.23 -0.63 -1.56
N GLY A 171 -5.18 -1.17 -2.33
CA GLY A 171 -6.24 -0.41 -2.97
C GLY A 171 -7.39 -0.02 -2.07
N THR A 172 -7.33 -0.32 -0.77
CA THR A 172 -8.37 -0.05 0.24
C THR A 172 -9.72 -0.69 -0.08
N ILE A 173 -9.71 -1.84 -0.75
CA ILE A 173 -10.92 -2.58 -1.07
C ILE A 173 -11.27 -3.48 0.12
N CYS A 174 -12.53 -3.48 0.56
CA CYS A 174 -12.97 -4.37 1.62
C CYS A 174 -12.80 -5.84 1.18
N PRO A 175 -12.43 -6.75 2.10
CA PRO A 175 -12.59 -8.18 1.88
C PRO A 175 -13.99 -8.53 1.37
N ALA A 176 -14.09 -9.51 0.47
CA ALA A 176 -15.36 -9.90 -0.14
C ALA A 176 -16.43 -10.19 0.93
N GLY A 177 -17.59 -9.55 0.77
CA GLY A 177 -18.71 -9.70 1.70
C GLY A 177 -18.60 -8.91 3.01
N THR A 178 -17.53 -8.13 3.23
CA THR A 178 -17.35 -7.35 4.47
C THR A 178 -17.70 -5.86 4.34
N SER A 179 -18.00 -5.39 3.13
CA SER A 179 -18.41 -4.00 2.89
C SER A 179 -19.71 -3.66 3.63
N GLY A 180 -19.74 -2.51 4.31
CA GLY A 180 -20.87 -2.07 5.13
C GLY A 180 -20.92 -2.68 6.54
N THR A 181 -19.90 -3.44 6.94
CA THR A 181 -19.78 -3.96 8.31
C THR A 181 -19.11 -2.94 9.24
N ALA A 182 -19.13 -3.18 10.55
CA ALA A 182 -18.43 -2.33 11.51
C ALA A 182 -16.90 -2.28 11.28
N ASN A 183 -16.32 -3.35 10.72
CA ASN A 183 -14.87 -3.47 10.49
C ASN A 183 -14.45 -2.95 9.11
N CYS A 184 -15.35 -2.98 8.12
CA CYS A 184 -15.14 -2.35 6.82
C CYS A 184 -16.41 -1.59 6.38
N PRO A 185 -16.63 -0.37 6.91
CA PRO A 185 -17.90 0.34 6.75
C PRO A 185 -18.16 0.82 5.31
N ALA A 186 -17.10 1.02 4.53
CA ALA A 186 -17.20 1.38 3.12
C ALA A 186 -15.95 0.96 2.36
N GLU A 187 -16.09 0.72 1.06
CA GLU A 187 -14.95 0.65 0.14
C GLU A 187 -14.11 1.93 0.21
N LEU A 188 -12.81 1.80 0.03
CA LEU A 188 -11.85 2.89 0.11
C LEU A 188 -11.78 3.53 1.51
N SER A 189 -11.99 2.73 2.55
CA SER A 189 -11.79 3.13 3.95
C SER A 189 -10.39 2.78 4.46
N ALA A 190 -10.01 3.38 5.58
CA ALA A 190 -8.65 3.49 6.09
C ALA A 190 -8.02 2.17 6.63
N THR A 191 -8.02 1.09 5.86
CA THR A 191 -7.34 -0.16 6.24
C THR A 191 -5.88 -0.20 5.76
N PHE A 192 -5.64 0.10 4.49
CA PHE A 192 -4.29 0.24 3.92
C PHE A 192 -4.20 1.54 3.10
N SER A 193 -4.88 2.57 3.60
CA SER A 193 -5.16 3.76 2.82
C SER A 193 -3.93 4.57 2.52
N ALA A 194 -3.89 5.05 1.28
CA ALA A 194 -2.98 6.07 0.82
C ALA A 194 -3.29 7.46 1.41
N ASN A 195 -4.44 7.60 2.10
CA ASN A 195 -5.08 8.88 2.38
C ASN A 195 -6.28 8.75 3.33
#